data_AF-A0A0W0FE16-F1
#
_entry.id   AF-A0A0W0FE16-F1
#
_cell.length_a   1.000
_cell.length_b   1.000
_cell.length_c   1.000
_cell.angle_alpha   90.00
_cell.angle_beta   90.00
_cell.angle_gamma   90.00
#
_symmetry.space_group_name_H-M   'P 1'
#
loop_
_entity.id
_entity.type
_entity.pdbx_description
1 polymer ?
#
loop_
_entity_poly.entity_id
_entity_poly.type
_entity_poly.pdbx_seq_one_letter_code
_entity_poly.pdbx_strand_id
1 'polypeptide(L)'
;MASTTNAFASSSKLSSPTRKTTLVVVSSNSPVASPPESVTRPRPIPNSYWATPFLLACEYPWTPKNPYKPKLDALLAAGVRTFIDLTESGELLPYYTPNAMASNVLFHRATQLGINPEEIEYHRFPIRDRSLPNSVEDMYAVLDVLRDNEARGRISAVHCRGGIGRTGMVIGCHLIQSKRCSSGEEALAFIAREWRGVEKVVRYPCSPETGAQCLFVRSFRPSCDIVG
;
A
#
# COMPACT_ATOMS: atom_id res chain seq x y z
N MET A 1 -7.37 -13.56 -91.91
CA MET A 1 -6.05 -13.94 -91.36
C MET A 1 -5.53 -12.79 -90.51
N ALA A 2 -5.27 -13.10 -89.24
CA ALA A 2 -4.51 -12.40 -88.18
C ALA A 2 -4.83 -10.91 -87.89
N SER A 3 -5.42 -10.56 -86.74
CA SER A 3 -4.90 -10.64 -85.34
C SER A 3 -3.82 -9.58 -85.08
N THR A 4 -3.81 -8.77 -84.01
CA THR A 4 -4.60 -8.69 -82.78
C THR A 4 -4.28 -7.33 -82.10
N THR A 5 -5.34 -6.69 -81.60
CA THR A 5 -5.48 -5.70 -80.51
C THR A 5 -4.25 -5.04 -79.84
N ASN A 6 -4.31 -3.72 -79.61
CA ASN A 6 -4.68 -3.24 -78.26
C ASN A 6 -5.08 -1.76 -78.19
N ALA A 7 -5.91 -1.51 -77.19
CA ALA A 7 -6.88 -0.45 -77.07
C ALA A 7 -6.35 0.89 -76.52
N PHE A 8 -6.99 1.97 -77.00
CA PHE A 8 -7.50 3.16 -76.30
C PHE A 8 -6.61 3.82 -75.22
N ALA A 9 -6.12 5.04 -75.47
CA ALA A 9 -6.82 6.34 -75.29
C ALA A 9 -6.40 6.97 -73.94
N SER A 10 -6.27 8.27 -73.75
CA SER A 10 -6.34 9.46 -74.59
C SER A 10 -5.61 10.57 -73.83
N SER A 11 -5.02 11.48 -74.60
CA SER A 11 -4.59 12.85 -74.30
C SER A 11 -5.21 13.49 -73.03
N SER A 12 -4.50 14.31 -72.26
CA SER A 12 -4.00 15.60 -72.75
C SER A 12 -3.18 16.34 -71.68
N LYS A 13 -2.11 16.98 -72.16
CA LYS A 13 -1.52 18.30 -71.82
C LYS A 13 -2.19 19.05 -70.65
N LEU A 14 -1.49 19.75 -69.76
CA LEU A 14 -0.55 20.85 -70.07
C LEU A 14 0.07 21.40 -68.76
N SER A 15 1.32 21.84 -68.87
CA SER A 15 2.01 22.92 -68.13
C SER A 15 2.14 22.86 -66.59
N SER A 16 3.41 22.88 -66.19
CA SER A 16 3.96 23.32 -64.91
C SER A 16 3.56 24.77 -64.56
N PRO A 17 3.70 25.17 -63.27
CA PRO A 17 4.89 25.94 -62.89
C PRO A 17 5.46 25.64 -61.48
N THR A 18 6.78 25.82 -61.39
CA THR A 18 7.65 26.08 -60.22
C THR A 18 7.03 26.11 -58.82
N ARG A 19 7.42 25.15 -57.97
CA ARG A 19 7.02 25.05 -56.56
C ARG A 19 8.06 25.73 -55.66
N LYS A 20 7.59 26.71 -54.88
CA LYS A 20 8.32 27.41 -53.80
C LYS A 20 8.71 26.41 -52.70
N THR A 21 9.95 26.49 -52.23
CA THR A 21 10.46 25.75 -51.08
C THR A 21 9.85 26.32 -49.79
N THR A 22 8.96 25.59 -49.16
CA THR A 22 8.45 25.87 -47.81
C THR A 22 9.16 24.94 -46.83
N LEU A 23 9.96 25.52 -45.92
CA LEU A 23 10.48 24.84 -44.74
C LEU A 23 9.29 24.43 -43.85
N VAL A 24 9.06 23.12 -43.72
CA VAL A 24 8.10 22.58 -42.76
C VAL A 24 8.86 22.33 -41.46
N VAL A 25 8.61 23.16 -40.44
CA VAL A 25 9.02 22.88 -39.06
C VAL A 25 8.14 21.73 -38.57
N VAL A 26 8.74 20.55 -38.41
CA VAL A 26 8.06 19.40 -37.81
C VAL A 26 8.02 19.61 -36.31
N SER A 27 6.89 20.09 -35.79
CA SER A 27 6.60 20.05 -34.35
C SER A 27 6.42 18.59 -33.92
N SER A 28 7.42 18.05 -33.22
CA SER A 28 7.33 16.77 -32.53
C SER A 28 6.50 16.92 -31.24
N ASN A 29 5.17 16.95 -31.38
CA ASN A 29 4.28 16.75 -30.23
C ASN A 29 3.88 15.27 -30.19
N SER A 30 4.76 14.45 -29.61
CA SER A 30 4.34 13.14 -29.09
C SER A 30 3.60 13.39 -27.78
N PRO A 31 2.35 12.91 -27.59
CA PRO A 31 1.72 12.97 -26.29
C PRO A 31 2.48 11.99 -25.38
N VAL A 32 3.26 12.55 -24.45
CA VAL A 32 3.75 11.78 -23.30
C VAL A 32 2.49 11.28 -22.59
N ALA A 33 2.22 9.98 -22.71
CA ALA A 33 1.15 9.34 -21.99
C ALA A 33 1.39 9.58 -20.49
N SER A 34 0.51 10.36 -19.87
CA SER A 34 0.43 10.47 -18.43
C SER A 34 0.31 9.07 -17.83
N PRO A 35 1.01 8.75 -16.73
CA PRO A 35 0.78 7.49 -16.03
C PRO A 35 -0.70 7.41 -15.64
N PRO A 36 -1.31 6.22 -15.63
CA PRO A 36 -2.71 6.06 -15.26
C PRO A 36 -2.92 6.67 -13.87
N GLU A 37 -3.84 7.61 -13.77
CA GLU A 37 -4.22 8.24 -12.50
C GLU A 37 -4.54 7.15 -11.49
N SER A 38 -3.79 7.14 -10.37
CA SER A 38 -4.00 6.17 -9.31
C SER A 38 -5.41 6.34 -8.77
N VAL A 39 -6.22 5.28 -8.89
CA VAL A 39 -7.52 5.22 -8.21
C VAL A 39 -7.24 5.32 -6.71
N THR A 40 -7.37 6.51 -6.14
CA THR A 40 -7.06 6.73 -4.73
C THR A 40 -8.12 6.04 -3.89
N ARG A 41 -7.78 4.87 -3.36
CA ARG A 41 -8.64 4.15 -2.41
C ARG A 41 -8.86 5.03 -1.18
N PRO A 42 -10.11 5.31 -0.77
CA PRO A 42 -10.37 6.14 0.40
C PRO A 42 -9.77 5.49 1.64
N ARG A 43 -9.32 6.33 2.57
CA ARG A 43 -8.78 5.86 3.86
C ARG A 43 -9.93 5.44 4.76
N PRO A 44 -9.92 4.22 5.32
CA PRO A 44 -11.04 3.73 6.12
C PRO A 44 -11.20 4.50 7.44
N ILE A 45 -10.11 5.05 7.99
CA ILE A 45 -10.13 5.90 9.18
C ILE A 45 -9.21 7.11 8.98
N PRO A 46 -9.41 8.22 9.73
CA PRO A 46 -8.58 9.42 9.55
C PRO A 46 -7.08 9.19 9.83
N ASN A 47 -6.81 8.27 10.76
CA ASN A 47 -5.49 7.92 11.25
C ASN A 47 -4.93 6.64 10.61
N SER A 48 -5.02 6.56 9.28
CA SER A 48 -4.45 5.49 8.48
C SER A 48 -3.94 5.98 7.12
N TYR A 49 -3.15 5.14 6.44
CA TYR A 49 -2.79 5.32 5.03
C TYR A 49 -2.54 3.95 4.38
N TRP A 50 -2.71 3.87 3.05
CA TRP A 50 -2.43 2.67 2.28
C TRP A 50 -0.95 2.66 1.89
N ALA A 51 -0.18 1.67 2.35
CA ALA A 51 1.21 1.48 1.96
C ALA A 51 1.32 0.73 0.62
N THR A 52 0.40 -0.20 0.39
CA THR A 52 0.20 -0.92 -0.87
C THR A 52 -1.32 -1.16 -1.06
N PRO A 53 -1.79 -1.68 -2.20
CA PRO A 53 -3.19 -2.09 -2.35
C PRO A 53 -3.65 -3.13 -1.32
N PHE A 54 -2.72 -3.90 -0.74
CA PHE A 54 -2.97 -4.98 0.21
C PHE A 54 -2.49 -4.69 1.64
N LEU A 55 -1.92 -3.51 1.90
CA LEU A 55 -1.36 -3.17 3.20
C LEU A 55 -1.81 -1.79 3.67
N LEU A 56 -2.54 -1.78 4.79
CA LEU A 56 -2.97 -0.58 5.48
C LEU A 56 -2.14 -0.36 6.75
N ALA A 57 -1.60 0.85 6.91
CA ALA A 57 -1.04 1.32 8.17
C ALA A 57 -2.10 2.09 8.95
N CYS A 58 -2.34 1.76 10.23
CA CYS A 58 -3.35 2.47 11.01
C CYS A 58 -3.03 2.57 12.50
N GLU A 59 -3.75 3.45 13.20
CA GLU A 59 -3.75 3.46 14.66
C GLU A 59 -4.54 2.28 15.26
N TYR A 60 -4.42 2.09 16.57
CA TYR A 60 -5.14 1.02 17.28
C TYR A 60 -6.65 1.11 16.99
N PRO A 61 -7.31 0.05 16.50
CA PRO A 61 -8.63 0.15 15.91
C PRO A 61 -9.78 0.01 16.91
N TRP A 62 -9.50 -0.10 18.21
CA TRP A 62 -10.54 -0.35 19.21
C TRP A 62 -10.40 0.48 20.48
N THR A 63 -11.53 0.84 21.07
CA THR A 63 -11.62 1.43 22.41
C THR A 63 -13.00 1.13 22.99
N PRO A 64 -13.11 0.80 24.29
CA PRO A 64 -14.41 0.61 24.93
C PRO A 64 -15.23 1.90 25.02
N LYS A 65 -14.61 3.08 24.81
CA LYS A 65 -15.31 4.38 24.82
C LYS A 65 -16.24 4.58 23.62
N ASN A 66 -16.06 3.83 22.54
CA ASN A 66 -16.91 3.88 21.37
C ASN A 66 -17.22 2.45 20.88
N PRO A 67 -18.09 1.71 21.61
CA PRO A 67 -18.34 0.30 21.35
C PRO A 67 -19.31 0.08 20.18
N TYR A 68 -20.13 1.07 19.83
CA TYR A 68 -21.19 0.92 18.82
C TYR A 68 -20.71 1.13 17.39
N LYS A 69 -19.69 1.98 17.20
CA LYS A 69 -19.07 2.26 15.89
C LYS A 69 -17.54 2.28 16.02
N PRO A 70 -16.92 1.15 16.41
CA PRO A 70 -15.47 1.07 16.52
C PRO A 70 -14.81 1.25 15.16
N LYS A 71 -13.56 1.72 15.15
CA LYS A 71 -12.76 1.84 13.92
C LYS A 71 -12.60 0.51 13.20
N LEU A 72 -12.63 -0.61 13.93
CA LEU A 72 -12.67 -1.97 13.40
C LEU A 72 -13.67 -2.14 12.24
N ASP A 73 -14.88 -1.59 12.36
CA ASP A 73 -15.91 -1.76 11.33
C ASP A 73 -15.46 -1.18 10.00
N ALA A 74 -14.84 -0.01 10.03
CA ALA A 74 -14.35 0.66 8.83
C ALA A 74 -13.18 -0.10 8.20
N LEU A 75 -12.33 -0.73 9.02
CA LEU A 75 -11.24 -1.59 8.52
C LEU A 75 -11.81 -2.86 7.85
N LEU A 76 -12.76 -3.53 8.51
CA LEU A 76 -13.42 -4.73 8.00
C LEU A 76 -14.19 -4.45 6.70
N ALA A 77 -14.95 -3.35 6.66
CA ALA A 77 -15.68 -2.89 5.48
C ALA A 77 -14.74 -2.49 4.32
N ALA A 78 -13.54 -2.01 4.64
CA ALA A 78 -12.48 -1.79 3.65
C ALA A 78 -11.80 -3.09 3.20
N GLY A 79 -12.28 -4.26 3.62
CA GLY A 79 -11.77 -5.56 3.17
C GLY A 79 -10.55 -6.05 3.94
N VAL A 80 -10.14 -5.39 5.04
CA VAL A 80 -9.09 -5.92 5.92
C VAL A 80 -9.54 -7.28 6.46
N ARG A 81 -8.66 -8.27 6.35
CA ARG A 81 -8.88 -9.62 6.87
C ARG A 81 -7.76 -10.10 7.77
N THR A 82 -6.55 -9.55 7.65
CA THR A 82 -5.44 -9.84 8.56
C THR A 82 -5.10 -8.63 9.41
N PHE A 83 -4.99 -8.81 10.71
CA PHE A 83 -4.61 -7.78 11.67
C PHE A 83 -3.25 -8.11 12.28
N ILE A 84 -2.29 -7.20 12.12
CA ILE A 84 -0.95 -7.27 12.70
C ILE A 84 -0.89 -6.26 13.85
N ASP A 85 -0.88 -6.78 15.07
CA ASP A 85 -0.82 -5.99 16.31
C ASP A 85 0.60 -5.94 16.85
N LEU A 86 1.19 -4.74 16.85
CA LEU A 86 2.55 -4.50 17.35
C LEU A 86 2.59 -4.16 18.85
N THR A 87 1.45 -4.20 19.54
CA THR A 87 1.36 -3.84 20.96
C THR A 87 1.71 -4.99 21.89
N GLU A 88 2.21 -4.65 23.08
CA GLU A 88 2.47 -5.62 24.13
C GLU A 88 1.17 -6.03 24.84
N SER A 89 1.15 -7.24 25.41
CA SER A 89 0.03 -7.65 26.25
C SER A 89 -0.14 -6.69 27.43
N GLY A 90 -1.35 -6.23 27.66
CA GLY A 90 -1.65 -5.23 28.70
C GLY A 90 -1.31 -3.79 28.32
N GLU A 91 -0.70 -3.51 27.16
CA GLU A 91 -0.46 -2.14 26.70
C GLU A 91 -1.79 -1.42 26.44
N LEU A 92 -2.76 -2.14 25.88
CA LEU A 92 -4.11 -1.68 25.57
C LEU A 92 -5.10 -2.79 25.90
N LEU A 93 -6.36 -2.42 26.13
CA LEU A 93 -7.41 -3.41 26.24
C LEU A 93 -7.48 -4.19 24.91
N PRO A 94 -7.63 -5.53 24.95
CA PRO A 94 -7.63 -6.35 23.75
C PRO A 94 -8.97 -6.28 23.01
N TYR A 95 -8.91 -6.19 21.67
CA TYR A 95 -10.07 -6.39 20.81
C TYR A 95 -10.13 -7.79 20.18
N TYR A 96 -9.10 -8.60 20.42
CA TYR A 96 -9.02 -9.99 20.00
C TYR A 96 -8.64 -10.85 21.21
N THR A 97 -9.43 -11.90 21.45
CA THR A 97 -9.20 -12.88 22.51
C THR A 97 -9.28 -14.28 21.90
N PRO A 98 -8.14 -14.97 21.73
CA PRO A 98 -8.15 -16.31 21.14
C PRO A 98 -8.96 -17.25 22.02
N ASN A 99 -9.70 -18.17 21.40
CA ASN A 99 -10.51 -19.20 22.06
C ASN A 99 -11.61 -18.69 23.02
N ALA A 100 -11.92 -17.39 23.01
CA ALA A 100 -12.94 -16.77 23.86
C ALA A 100 -13.93 -15.97 23.01
N MET A 101 -14.71 -16.66 22.17
CA MET A 101 -15.64 -16.04 21.22
C MET A 101 -16.56 -15.01 21.88
N ALA A 102 -17.06 -15.28 23.09
CA ALA A 102 -17.94 -14.36 23.83
C ALA A 102 -17.32 -12.98 24.09
N SER A 103 -16.00 -12.89 24.25
CA SER A 103 -15.27 -11.63 24.50
C SER A 103 -14.46 -11.13 23.29
N ASN A 104 -14.53 -11.83 22.15
CA ASN A 104 -13.73 -11.50 20.98
C ASN A 104 -14.42 -10.41 20.14
N VAL A 105 -14.08 -9.15 20.44
CA VAL A 105 -14.70 -7.99 19.79
C VAL A 105 -14.53 -8.05 18.27
N LEU A 106 -13.35 -8.40 17.76
CA LEU A 106 -13.07 -8.48 16.33
C LEU A 106 -14.06 -9.41 15.62
N PHE A 107 -14.25 -10.62 16.15
CA PHE A 107 -15.15 -11.61 15.56
C PHE A 107 -16.62 -11.20 15.68
N HIS A 108 -17.02 -10.59 16.79
CA HIS A 108 -18.38 -10.03 16.91
C HIS A 108 -18.65 -8.96 15.86
N ARG A 109 -17.71 -8.02 15.66
CA ARG A 109 -17.85 -6.97 14.63
C ARG A 109 -17.87 -7.56 13.22
N ALA A 110 -17.03 -8.55 12.93
CA ALA A 110 -17.03 -9.25 11.64
C ALA A 110 -18.40 -9.89 11.35
N THR A 111 -18.93 -10.67 12.29
CA THR A 111 -20.26 -11.30 12.16
C THR A 111 -21.36 -10.26 11.96
N GLN A 112 -21.33 -9.14 12.69
CA GLN A 112 -22.31 -8.05 12.53
C GLN A 112 -22.27 -7.39 11.15
N LEU A 113 -21.13 -7.46 10.46
CA LEU A 113 -20.96 -6.97 9.08
C LEU A 113 -21.17 -8.08 8.03
N GLY A 114 -21.60 -9.28 8.43
CA GLY A 114 -21.80 -10.41 7.53
C GLY A 114 -20.51 -11.05 7.01
N ILE A 115 -19.39 -10.86 7.72
CA ILE A 115 -18.10 -11.46 7.40
C ILE A 115 -17.92 -12.72 8.25
N ASN A 116 -17.54 -13.86 7.64
CA ASN A 116 -17.27 -15.07 8.39
C ASN A 116 -16.01 -14.85 9.27
N PRO A 117 -16.08 -15.03 10.61
CA PRO A 117 -14.92 -14.90 11.48
C PRO A 117 -13.73 -15.80 11.11
N GLU A 118 -13.96 -16.94 10.44
CA GLU A 118 -12.89 -17.81 9.94
C GLU A 118 -12.07 -17.16 8.81
N GLU A 119 -12.62 -16.15 8.15
CA GLU A 119 -11.87 -15.33 7.21
C GLU A 119 -10.95 -14.32 7.91
N ILE A 120 -10.89 -14.25 9.25
CA ILE A 120 -10.09 -13.25 9.96
C ILE A 120 -8.85 -13.87 10.58
N GLU A 121 -7.70 -13.28 10.29
CA GLU A 121 -6.42 -13.64 10.88
C GLU A 121 -5.95 -12.51 11.80
N TYR A 122 -5.43 -12.87 12.96
CA TYR A 122 -4.86 -11.93 13.92
C TYR A 122 -3.49 -12.46 14.37
N HIS A 123 -2.46 -11.63 14.22
CA HIS A 123 -1.11 -11.92 14.67
C HIS A 123 -0.63 -10.79 15.57
N ARG A 124 -0.07 -11.15 16.73
CA ARG A 124 0.59 -10.19 17.61
C ARG A 124 2.10 -10.40 17.54
N PHE A 125 2.80 -9.36 17.11
CA PHE A 125 4.26 -9.29 17.07
C PHE A 125 4.70 -8.13 17.97
N PRO A 126 4.80 -8.36 19.29
CA PRO A 126 4.93 -7.28 20.25
C PRO A 126 6.25 -6.54 20.06
N ILE A 127 6.17 -5.22 19.88
CA ILE A 127 7.32 -4.31 19.91
C ILE A 127 7.05 -3.31 21.03
N ARG A 128 7.97 -3.24 21.99
CA ARG A 128 7.87 -2.31 23.13
C ARG A 128 7.65 -0.88 22.65
N ASP A 129 6.82 -0.13 23.36
CA ASP A 129 6.45 1.22 22.91
C ASP A 129 7.69 2.10 22.64
N ARG A 130 7.61 2.88 21.54
CA ARG A 130 8.69 3.73 21.01
C ARG A 130 10.05 3.03 20.76
N SER A 131 10.08 1.70 20.75
CA SER A 131 11.31 0.91 20.67
C SER A 131 11.48 0.26 19.29
N LEU A 132 12.59 -0.50 19.16
CA LEU A 132 12.89 -1.41 18.06
C LEU A 132 12.36 -2.82 18.38
N PRO A 133 12.17 -3.71 17.39
CA PRO A 133 12.02 -5.14 17.67
C PRO A 133 13.25 -5.70 18.42
N ASN A 134 13.12 -6.85 19.08
CA ASN A 134 14.25 -7.43 19.83
C ASN A 134 15.37 -7.91 18.91
N SER A 135 15.02 -8.25 17.68
CA SER A 135 15.92 -8.78 16.67
C SER A 135 15.45 -8.36 15.26
N VAL A 136 16.29 -8.59 14.25
CA VAL A 136 15.86 -8.40 12.85
C VAL A 136 14.96 -9.57 12.41
N GLU A 137 15.13 -10.73 13.01
CA GLU A 137 14.33 -11.94 12.79
C GLU A 137 12.87 -11.72 13.20
N ASP A 138 12.62 -10.99 14.30
CA ASP A 138 11.26 -10.56 14.71
C ASP A 138 10.61 -9.70 13.61
N MET A 139 11.38 -8.82 12.97
CA MET A 139 10.88 -8.03 11.84
C MET A 139 10.58 -8.93 10.64
N TYR A 140 11.47 -9.86 10.28
CA TYR A 140 11.23 -10.80 9.18
C TYR A 140 9.97 -11.63 9.40
N ALA A 141 9.68 -12.08 10.62
CA ALA A 141 8.46 -12.82 10.92
C ALA A 141 7.18 -12.01 10.63
N VAL A 142 7.19 -10.70 10.90
CA VAL A 142 6.08 -9.81 10.50
C VAL A 142 5.99 -9.73 8.98
N LEU A 143 7.12 -9.53 8.30
CA LEU A 143 7.17 -9.34 6.85
C LEU A 143 6.78 -10.61 6.09
N ASP A 144 7.08 -11.80 6.62
CA ASP A 144 6.67 -13.08 6.05
C ASP A 144 5.15 -13.22 6.03
N VAL A 145 4.46 -12.84 7.11
CA VAL A 145 2.99 -12.81 7.16
C VAL A 145 2.44 -11.81 6.15
N LEU A 146 3.04 -10.63 6.02
CA LEU A 146 2.60 -9.63 5.04
C LEU A 146 2.80 -10.11 3.59
N ARG A 147 3.93 -10.76 3.29
CA ARG A 147 4.23 -11.35 1.97
C ARG A 147 3.21 -12.43 1.63
N ASP A 148 2.96 -13.36 2.55
CA ASP A 148 1.99 -14.44 2.36
C ASP A 148 0.57 -13.90 2.13
N ASN A 149 0.14 -12.91 2.92
CA ASN A 149 -1.16 -12.27 2.72
C ASN A 149 -1.28 -11.58 1.35
N GLU A 150 -0.26 -10.84 0.93
CA GLU A 150 -0.24 -10.21 -0.39
C GLU A 150 -0.29 -11.26 -1.52
N ALA A 151 0.43 -12.38 -1.39
CA ALA A 151 0.37 -13.49 -2.34
C ALA A 151 -1.03 -14.14 -2.41
N ARG A 152 -1.77 -14.16 -1.30
CA ARG A 152 -3.18 -14.60 -1.24
C ARG A 152 -4.19 -13.52 -1.66
N GLY A 153 -3.74 -12.35 -2.11
CA GLY A 153 -4.62 -11.22 -2.47
C GLY A 153 -5.38 -10.62 -1.27
N ARG A 154 -4.86 -10.82 -0.06
CA ARG A 154 -5.53 -10.56 1.20
C ARG A 154 -5.02 -9.28 1.84
N ILE A 155 -5.95 -8.43 2.30
CA ILE A 155 -5.60 -7.12 2.86
C ILE A 155 -5.23 -7.26 4.34
N SER A 156 -4.04 -6.77 4.68
CA SER A 156 -3.52 -6.70 6.04
C SER A 156 -3.59 -5.27 6.58
N ALA A 157 -3.92 -5.12 7.87
CA ALA A 157 -3.76 -3.89 8.62
C ALA A 157 -2.66 -4.05 9.67
N VAL A 158 -1.64 -3.20 9.63
CA VAL A 158 -0.59 -3.12 10.65
C VAL A 158 -0.87 -1.93 11.56
N HIS A 159 -0.86 -2.17 12.86
CA HIS A 159 -1.07 -1.12 13.84
C HIS A 159 -0.20 -1.29 15.09
N CYS A 160 0.04 -0.18 15.78
CA CYS A 160 0.50 -0.14 17.16
C CYS A 160 -0.54 0.60 17.98
N ARG A 161 -0.15 1.36 19.02
CA ARG A 161 -1.06 2.31 19.69
C ARG A 161 -1.45 3.45 18.75
N GLY A 162 -0.44 4.23 18.32
CA GLY A 162 -0.66 5.44 17.55
C GLY A 162 -0.71 5.23 16.03
N GLY A 163 -0.27 4.10 15.51
CA GLY A 163 -0.03 3.97 14.07
C GLY A 163 1.12 4.84 13.55
N ILE A 164 1.99 5.30 14.46
CA ILE A 164 3.07 6.26 14.19
C ILE A 164 4.40 5.49 14.09
N GLY A 165 5.11 5.30 15.20
CA GLY A 165 6.48 4.80 15.22
C GLY A 165 6.63 3.34 14.77
N ARG A 166 6.16 2.40 15.60
CA ARG A 166 6.29 0.96 15.33
C ARG A 166 5.65 0.56 14.00
N THR A 167 4.48 1.12 13.71
CA THR A 167 3.79 0.91 12.43
C THR A 167 4.60 1.44 11.25
N GLY A 168 5.02 2.71 11.27
CA GLY A 168 5.84 3.28 10.20
C GLY A 168 7.14 2.51 9.97
N MET A 169 7.75 1.97 11.04
CA MET A 169 8.95 1.15 10.95
C MET A 169 8.70 -0.15 10.19
N VAL A 170 7.64 -0.90 10.54
CA VAL A 170 7.25 -2.12 9.80
C VAL A 170 6.92 -1.82 8.34
N ILE A 171 6.18 -0.74 8.08
CA ILE A 171 5.87 -0.32 6.71
C ILE A 171 7.14 -0.03 5.91
N GLY A 172 8.11 0.68 6.50
CA GLY A 172 9.37 0.99 5.85
C GLY A 172 10.14 -0.27 5.46
N CYS A 173 10.28 -1.21 6.38
CA CYS A 173 10.93 -2.49 6.12
C CYS A 173 10.16 -3.31 5.06
N HIS A 174 8.83 -3.31 5.07
CA HIS A 174 8.02 -4.01 4.06
C HIS A 174 8.22 -3.44 2.65
N LEU A 175 8.29 -2.11 2.50
CA LEU A 175 8.51 -1.47 1.21
C LEU A 175 9.88 -1.86 0.60
N ILE A 176 10.90 -1.99 1.44
CA ILE A 176 12.23 -2.46 1.04
C ILE A 176 12.19 -3.95 0.70
N GLN A 177 11.64 -4.80 1.58
CA GLN A 177 11.54 -6.25 1.38
C GLN A 177 10.79 -6.60 0.09
N SER A 178 9.69 -5.91 -0.19
CA SER A 178 8.88 -6.13 -1.39
C SER A 178 9.44 -5.45 -2.64
N LYS A 179 10.65 -4.88 -2.59
CA LYS A 179 11.36 -4.21 -3.69
C LYS A 179 10.57 -3.03 -4.30
N ARG A 180 9.64 -2.45 -3.54
CA ARG A 180 8.89 -1.24 -3.91
C ARG A 180 9.70 0.03 -3.65
N CYS A 181 10.64 -0.04 -2.72
CA CYS A 181 11.67 0.95 -2.50
C CYS A 181 13.05 0.28 -2.57
N SER A 182 13.98 0.94 -3.23
CA SER A 182 15.36 0.51 -3.42
C SER A 182 16.26 0.80 -2.22
N SER A 183 15.85 1.73 -1.34
CA SER A 183 16.58 2.07 -0.12
C SER A 183 15.64 2.47 1.03
N GLY A 184 16.19 2.52 2.24
CA GLY A 184 15.43 2.99 3.40
C GLY A 184 15.13 4.48 3.37
N GLU A 185 15.94 5.31 2.71
CA GLU A 185 15.64 6.72 2.45
C GLU A 185 14.40 6.86 1.58
N GLU A 186 14.29 6.05 0.52
CA GLU A 186 13.12 6.05 -0.36
C GLU A 186 11.87 5.60 0.40
N ALA A 187 11.98 4.55 1.22
CA ALA A 187 10.88 4.07 2.05
C ALA A 187 10.41 5.11 3.08
N LEU A 188 11.33 5.79 3.75
CA LEU A 188 11.01 6.89 4.67
C LEU A 188 10.39 8.08 3.95
N ALA A 189 10.88 8.43 2.76
CA ALA A 189 10.30 9.48 1.94
C ALA A 189 8.87 9.12 1.50
N PHE A 190 8.62 7.85 1.15
CA PHE A 190 7.27 7.35 0.88
C PHE A 190 6.35 7.54 2.09
N ILE A 191 6.76 7.05 3.27
CA ILE A 191 5.96 7.17 4.49
C ILE A 191 5.69 8.64 4.82
N ALA A 192 6.70 9.51 4.69
CA ALA A 192 6.53 10.93 4.94
C ALA A 192 5.51 11.60 4.00
N ARG A 193 5.35 11.11 2.76
CA ARG A 193 4.30 11.61 1.85
C ARG A 193 2.92 11.17 2.30
N GLU A 194 2.74 9.89 2.57
CA GLU A 194 1.46 9.32 3.01
C GLU A 194 1.03 9.88 4.37
N TRP A 195 1.99 10.06 5.29
CA TRP A 195 1.75 10.59 6.63
C TRP A 195 1.20 12.01 6.64
N ARG A 196 1.47 12.83 5.61
CA ARG A 196 0.86 14.17 5.49
C ARG A 196 -0.66 14.15 5.36
N GLY A 197 -1.22 13.05 4.86
CA GLY A 197 -2.66 12.88 4.78
C GLY A 197 -3.31 12.58 6.14
N VAL A 198 -2.54 12.03 7.08
CA VAL A 198 -3.04 11.53 8.37
C VAL A 198 -3.40 12.67 9.32
N GLU A 199 -4.58 12.62 9.96
CA GLU A 199 -5.08 13.70 10.82
C GLU A 199 -4.10 14.09 11.94
N LYS A 200 -3.43 13.11 12.56
CA LYS A 200 -2.50 13.37 13.66
C LYS A 200 -1.16 13.99 13.24
N VAL A 201 -0.90 14.22 11.96
CA VAL A 201 0.37 14.81 11.48
C VAL A 201 0.67 16.16 12.15
N VAL A 202 -0.36 16.93 12.49
CA VAL A 202 -0.22 18.23 13.19
C VAL A 202 0.47 18.07 14.56
N ARG A 203 0.19 16.98 15.27
CA ARG A 203 0.76 16.70 16.61
C ARG A 203 2.01 15.83 16.53
N TYR A 204 2.07 14.94 15.54
CA TYR A 204 3.15 13.99 15.31
C TYR A 204 3.65 14.17 13.87
N PRO A 205 4.61 15.08 13.63
CA PRO A 205 4.96 15.51 12.27
C PRO A 205 5.69 14.43 11.46
N CYS A 206 6.15 13.36 12.09
CA CYS A 206 6.90 12.28 11.45
C CYS A 206 6.38 10.89 11.82
N SER A 207 6.61 9.96 10.89
CA SER A 207 6.47 8.52 11.06
C SER A 207 7.64 7.86 10.29
N PRO A 208 8.43 6.95 10.87
CA PRO A 208 8.44 6.52 12.27
C PRO A 208 8.71 7.67 13.28
N GLU A 209 8.48 7.42 14.57
CA GLU A 209 8.40 8.46 15.60
C GLU A 209 9.76 8.76 16.26
N THR A 210 10.69 7.80 16.26
CA THR A 210 12.01 7.96 16.89
C THR A 210 13.13 7.87 15.88
N GLY A 211 14.26 8.52 16.19
CA GLY A 211 15.47 8.44 15.39
C GLY A 211 15.98 7.01 15.24
N ALA A 212 15.91 6.20 16.31
CA ALA A 212 16.29 4.78 16.27
C ALA A 212 15.44 3.98 15.28
N GLN A 213 14.12 4.21 15.25
CA GLN A 213 13.23 3.54 14.29
C GLN A 213 13.53 3.96 12.85
N CYS A 214 13.80 5.25 12.62
CA CYS A 214 14.20 5.74 11.30
C CYS A 214 15.53 5.11 10.85
N LEU A 215 16.51 5.02 11.76
CA LEU A 215 17.80 4.38 11.48
C LEU A 215 17.62 2.89 11.18
N PHE A 216 16.76 2.20 11.92
CA PHE A 216 16.45 0.79 11.66
C PHE A 216 15.94 0.59 10.23
N VAL A 217 15.02 1.44 9.76
CA VAL A 217 14.53 1.40 8.36
C VAL A 217 15.65 1.71 7.36
N ARG A 218 16.49 2.72 7.61
CA ARG A 218 17.62 3.08 6.74
C ARG A 218 18.63 1.95 6.58
N SER A 219 18.93 1.26 7.66
CA SER A 219 19.90 0.16 7.67
C SER A 219 19.29 -1.22 7.38
N PHE A 220 17.97 -1.30 7.16
CA PHE A 220 17.28 -2.56 6.97
C PHE A 220 17.81 -3.28 5.73
N ARG A 221 18.12 -4.56 5.88
CA ARG A 221 18.52 -5.44 4.79
C ARG A 221 17.38 -6.42 4.54
N PRO A 222 16.88 -6.55 3.30
CA PRO A 222 15.86 -7.54 3.00
C PRO A 222 16.45 -8.94 3.19
N SER A 223 15.65 -9.88 3.68
CA SER A 223 16.06 -11.27 3.73
C SER A 223 16.27 -11.79 2.30
N CYS A 224 17.35 -12.52 2.07
CA CYS A 224 17.50 -13.28 0.83
C CYS A 224 16.43 -14.36 0.84
N ASP A 225 15.42 -14.25 -0.03
CA ASP A 225 14.41 -15.29 -0.19
C ASP A 225 15.13 -16.62 -0.46
N ILE A 226 15.08 -17.57 0.49
CA ILE A 226 15.22 -18.98 0.13
C ILE A 226 13.91 -19.30 -0.55
N VAL A 227 13.91 -19.21 -1.88
CA VAL A 227 12.85 -19.76 -2.72
C VAL A 227 12.80 -21.26 -2.41
N GLY A 228 11.84 -21.65 -1.58
CA GLY A 228 11.47 -23.04 -1.32
C GLY A 228 10.37 -23.48 -2.27
#